data_AF-A0A2T0N0S5-F1
#
_entry.id   AF-A0A2T0N0S5-F1
#
_cell.length_a   1.000
_cell.length_b   1.000
_cell.length_c   1.000
_cell.angle_alpha   90.00
_cell.angle_beta   90.00
_cell.angle_gamma   90.00
#
_symmetry.space_group_name_H-M   'P 1'
#
loop_
_entity.id
_entity.type
_entity.pdbx_description
1 polymer ?
#
loop_
_entity_poly.entity_id
_entity_poly.type
_entity_poly.pdbx_seq_one_letter_code
_entity_poly.pdbx_strand_id
1 'polypeptide(L)'
;MILAIDVGGTKMAAGLIAPDGSVTTSGRATTPQGADAETLWRTLAYLVEPLSGEAEGVGVGCGGPMIWPDGEVSPLNIPGWRRFPLRARLTARFPGLPVRLHNDAACLAVAEHWRGAGQGSQAMLGMVVSTGVGGGLILDGRLVDGRTGNAGHIGHVVVEPERGSRCGCGGTGCLETVASGPALVAWALAHGWTPHRASIGDHGWTPHRASIGDHGWTPHRASIGDHAGGLGRAGEHAPETGAGAYREDRRVTARVLAADARDGDPVALRAMERAGRALGVAIASATHLCDLDLVTIGGGLAQAGEPLFRPLEEALRQHARMGFARRVKVVPAALGQEAGLVGAAALLLAGDAYWPRTDA
;
A
#
# COMPACT_ATOMS: atom_id res chain seq x y z
N MET A 1 12.49 2.55 -23.03
CA MET A 1 12.02 2.03 -21.72
C MET A 1 11.30 3.12 -20.95
N ILE A 2 10.57 2.81 -19.86
CA ILE A 2 9.93 3.82 -19.03
C ILE A 2 10.70 4.03 -17.73
N LEU A 3 11.01 5.29 -17.40
CA LEU A 3 11.46 5.67 -16.06
C LEU A 3 10.24 5.68 -15.13
N ALA A 4 10.14 4.68 -14.27
CA ALA A 4 9.11 4.60 -13.26
C ALA A 4 9.60 5.17 -11.93
N ILE A 5 8.72 5.88 -11.24
CA ILE A 5 8.98 6.50 -9.94
C ILE A 5 7.84 6.09 -9.00
N ASP A 6 8.19 5.67 -7.78
CA ASP A 6 7.26 5.42 -6.69
C ASP A 6 7.67 6.27 -5.48
N VAL A 7 6.78 7.18 -5.06
CA VAL A 7 7.02 8.11 -3.95
C VAL A 7 6.12 7.77 -2.77
N GLY A 8 6.72 7.09 -1.78
CA GLY A 8 6.10 6.82 -0.49
C GLY A 8 6.60 7.74 0.62
N GLY A 9 5.86 7.75 1.73
CA GLY A 9 6.16 8.58 2.91
C GLY A 9 7.52 8.29 3.54
N THR A 10 7.99 7.05 3.50
CA THR A 10 9.26 6.62 4.11
C THR A 10 10.37 6.35 3.11
N LYS A 11 10.04 5.95 1.88
CA LYS A 11 11.00 5.60 0.83
C LYS A 11 10.50 6.11 -0.52
N MET A 12 11.45 6.52 -1.36
CA MET A 12 11.25 6.72 -2.80
C MET A 12 11.98 5.61 -3.55
N ALA A 13 11.39 5.12 -4.64
CA ALA A 13 12.02 4.19 -5.55
C ALA A 13 11.93 4.74 -6.97
N ALA A 14 12.94 4.41 -7.79
CA ALA A 14 12.88 4.65 -9.23
C ALA A 14 13.51 3.47 -9.96
N GLY A 15 13.06 3.22 -11.18
CA GLY A 15 13.62 2.15 -12.01
C GLY A 15 13.28 2.31 -13.49
N LEU A 16 14.07 1.66 -14.33
CA LEU A 16 13.79 1.49 -15.74
C LEU A 16 12.97 0.22 -15.94
N ILE A 17 11.82 0.38 -16.58
CA ILE A 17 10.86 -0.70 -16.83
C ILE A 17 10.81 -0.98 -18.33
N ALA A 18 11.00 -2.25 -18.67
CA ALA A 18 10.90 -2.73 -20.05
C ALA A 18 9.43 -2.88 -20.50
N PRO A 19 9.15 -3.00 -21.80
CA PRO A 19 7.77 -3.11 -22.32
C PRO A 19 6.96 -4.29 -21.76
N ASP A 20 7.63 -5.37 -21.36
CA ASP A 20 7.00 -6.53 -20.73
C ASP A 20 6.68 -6.31 -19.24
N GLY A 21 7.11 -5.19 -18.65
CA GLY A 21 6.93 -4.87 -17.24
C GLY A 21 8.09 -5.31 -16.35
N SER A 22 9.15 -5.91 -16.89
CA SER A 22 10.34 -6.28 -16.12
C SER A 22 11.13 -5.06 -15.66
N VAL A 23 11.62 -5.09 -14.41
CA VAL A 23 12.49 -4.05 -13.84
C VAL A 23 13.93 -4.35 -14.28
N THR A 24 14.52 -3.51 -15.12
CA THR A 24 15.89 -3.74 -15.62
C THR A 24 16.95 -3.21 -14.67
N THR A 25 16.71 -2.04 -14.08
CA THR A 25 17.59 -1.41 -13.09
C THR A 25 16.73 -0.55 -12.18
N SER A 26 17.01 -0.56 -10.87
CA SER A 26 16.30 0.27 -9.90
C SER A 26 17.20 0.79 -8.80
N GLY A 27 16.77 1.88 -8.18
CA GLY A 27 17.38 2.49 -7.01
C GLY A 27 16.32 2.86 -5.98
N ARG A 28 16.76 3.09 -4.74
CA ARG A 28 15.90 3.56 -3.65
C ARG A 28 16.60 4.63 -2.84
N ALA A 29 15.82 5.57 -2.30
CA ALA A 29 16.27 6.56 -1.35
C ALA A 29 15.29 6.62 -0.16
N THR A 30 15.81 6.94 1.02
CA THR A 30 14.95 7.27 2.17
C THR A 30 14.29 8.62 1.93
N THR A 31 12.97 8.72 2.12
CA THR A 31 12.25 10.00 2.06
C THR A 31 12.61 10.82 3.31
N PRO A 32 13.27 11.99 3.16
CA PRO A 32 13.66 12.81 4.31
C PRO A 32 12.43 13.31 5.10
N GLN A 33 12.28 12.87 6.34
CA GLN A 33 11.14 13.24 7.18
C GLN A 33 11.24 14.68 7.65
N GLY A 34 10.13 15.43 7.57
CA GLY A 34 10.08 16.83 8.00
C GLY A 34 10.87 17.80 7.12
N ALA A 35 11.38 17.34 5.98
CA ALA A 35 12.12 18.18 5.04
C ALA A 35 11.19 19.09 4.22
N ASP A 36 11.75 20.18 3.72
CA ASP A 36 11.08 21.09 2.79
C ASP A 36 10.93 20.50 1.37
N ALA A 37 10.10 21.15 0.55
CA ALA A 37 9.78 20.70 -0.80
C ALA A 37 11.02 20.51 -1.69
N GLU A 38 11.98 21.43 -1.61
CA GLU A 38 13.17 21.42 -2.45
C GLU A 38 14.18 20.36 -2.02
N THR A 39 14.29 20.06 -0.73
CA THR A 39 15.11 18.96 -0.23
C THR A 39 14.56 17.62 -0.70
N LEU A 40 13.24 17.42 -0.56
CA LEU A 40 12.56 16.24 -1.10
C LEU A 40 12.74 16.12 -2.63
N TRP A 41 12.62 17.24 -3.35
CA TRP A 41 12.85 17.28 -4.79
C TRP A 41 14.29 16.92 -5.17
N ARG A 42 15.30 17.46 -4.48
CA ARG A 42 16.71 17.11 -4.73
C ARG A 42 16.97 15.61 -4.50
N THR A 43 16.36 15.03 -3.46
CA THR A 43 16.44 13.57 -3.22
C THR A 43 15.87 12.79 -4.40
N LEU A 44 14.68 13.16 -4.89
CA LEU A 44 14.09 12.50 -6.05
C LEU A 44 14.95 12.70 -7.32
N ALA A 45 15.39 13.93 -7.59
CA ALA A 45 16.20 14.26 -8.75
C ALA A 45 17.51 13.46 -8.79
N TYR A 46 18.19 13.34 -7.65
CA TYR A 46 19.40 12.52 -7.51
C TYR A 46 19.11 11.04 -7.78
N LEU A 47 17.99 10.52 -7.29
CA LEU A 47 17.60 9.12 -7.48
C LEU A 47 17.32 8.78 -8.95
N VAL A 48 16.72 9.70 -9.71
CA VAL A 48 16.32 9.44 -11.11
C VAL A 48 17.42 9.76 -12.13
N GLU A 49 18.41 10.58 -11.78
CA GLU A 49 19.52 10.98 -12.66
C GLU A 49 20.16 9.79 -13.40
N PRO A 50 20.68 8.74 -12.72
CA PRO A 50 21.38 7.65 -13.39
C PRO A 50 20.47 6.75 -14.24
N LEU A 51 19.14 6.89 -14.13
CA LEU A 51 18.15 6.05 -14.80
C LEU A 51 17.52 6.73 -16.03
N SER A 52 17.91 7.97 -16.33
CA SER A 52 17.18 8.80 -17.29
C SER A 52 17.60 8.68 -18.75
N GLY A 53 18.81 8.18 -19.03
CA GLY A 53 19.42 8.21 -20.37
C GLY A 53 18.68 7.40 -21.45
N GLU A 54 17.97 6.34 -21.05
CA GLU A 54 17.24 5.42 -21.96
C GLU A 54 15.71 5.50 -21.80
N ALA A 55 15.24 6.53 -21.10
CA ALA A 55 13.83 6.73 -20.82
C ALA A 55 13.12 7.37 -22.03
N GLU A 56 12.02 6.76 -22.45
CA GLU A 56 11.11 7.25 -23.49
C GLU A 56 9.87 7.92 -22.89
N GLY A 57 9.76 7.92 -21.56
CA GLY A 57 8.65 8.46 -20.81
C GLY A 57 8.86 8.29 -19.30
N VAL A 58 8.09 9.04 -18.51
CA VAL A 58 8.18 9.05 -17.05
C VAL A 58 6.82 8.70 -16.46
N GLY A 59 6.75 7.60 -15.74
CA GLY A 59 5.59 7.17 -14.97
C GLY A 59 5.79 7.41 -13.49
N VAL A 60 4.77 7.89 -12.78
CA VAL A 60 4.88 8.22 -11.35
C VAL A 60 3.68 7.69 -10.56
N GLY A 61 3.95 6.92 -9.51
CA GLY A 61 3.05 6.69 -8.38
C GLY A 61 3.44 7.60 -7.22
N CYS A 62 2.50 8.36 -6.66
CA CYS A 62 2.75 9.21 -5.51
C CYS A 62 1.59 9.15 -4.51
N GLY A 63 1.91 9.17 -3.22
CA GLY A 63 0.90 9.33 -2.16
C GLY A 63 -0.03 10.53 -2.41
N GLY A 64 -1.33 10.31 -2.22
CA GLY A 64 -2.37 11.33 -2.40
C GLY A 64 -2.75 12.09 -1.11
N PRO A 65 -3.73 13.01 -1.18
CA PRO A 65 -4.52 13.37 -2.36
C PRO A 65 -3.74 14.18 -3.40
N MET A 66 -4.29 14.32 -4.60
CA MET A 66 -3.72 15.12 -5.69
C MET A 66 -4.78 15.83 -6.52
N ILE A 67 -4.36 16.89 -7.20
CA ILE A 67 -5.10 17.50 -8.31
C ILE A 67 -4.69 16.78 -9.57
N TRP A 68 -5.67 16.17 -10.22
CA TRP A 68 -5.48 15.38 -11.42
C TRP A 68 -6.17 16.07 -12.61
N PRO A 69 -5.60 16.01 -13.83
CA PRO A 69 -4.35 15.33 -14.23
C PRO A 69 -3.08 16.21 -14.07
N ASP A 70 -3.20 17.38 -13.44
CA ASP A 70 -2.10 18.35 -13.28
C ASP A 70 -0.93 17.78 -12.47
N GLY A 71 -1.20 16.82 -11.58
CA GLY A 71 -0.20 16.16 -10.75
C GLY A 71 0.37 17.08 -9.68
N GLU A 72 -0.43 18.02 -9.19
CA GLU A 72 -0.16 18.72 -7.93
C GLU A 72 -0.50 17.78 -6.77
N VAL A 73 0.51 17.35 -6.02
CA VAL A 73 0.36 16.35 -4.96
C VAL A 73 0.27 17.01 -3.60
N SER A 74 -0.39 16.35 -2.64
CA SER A 74 -0.45 16.75 -1.23
C SER A 74 -0.43 15.55 -0.28
N PRO A 75 0.53 14.62 -0.41
CA PRO A 75 0.65 13.42 0.41
C PRO A 75 0.55 13.73 1.90
N LEU A 76 -0.36 13.05 2.61
CA LEU A 76 -0.53 13.22 4.07
C LEU A 76 0.74 12.87 4.84
N ASN A 77 1.52 11.93 4.33
CA ASN A 77 2.77 11.42 4.92
C ASN A 77 4.03 12.13 4.41
N ILE A 78 3.93 13.12 3.51
CA ILE A 78 5.06 13.98 3.08
C ILE A 78 4.61 15.45 3.13
N PRO A 79 4.48 16.06 4.33
CA PRO A 79 3.91 17.40 4.48
C PRO A 79 4.66 18.50 3.71
N GLY A 80 5.97 18.33 3.49
CA GLY A 80 6.79 19.24 2.69
C GLY A 80 6.36 19.35 1.23
N TRP A 81 5.57 18.41 0.72
CA TRP A 81 4.99 18.43 -0.62
C TRP A 81 3.52 18.84 -0.64
N ARG A 82 3.05 19.64 0.33
CA ARG A 82 1.72 20.25 0.24
C ARG A 82 1.61 21.12 -1.01
N ARG A 83 0.69 20.78 -1.91
CA ARG A 83 0.46 21.45 -3.21
C ARG A 83 1.72 21.49 -4.07
N PHE A 84 2.52 20.43 -4.05
CA PHE A 84 3.76 20.38 -4.82
C PHE A 84 3.48 19.99 -6.27
N PRO A 85 3.96 20.77 -7.27
CA PRO A 85 3.66 20.52 -8.68
C PRO A 85 4.57 19.43 -9.28
N LEU A 86 4.49 18.21 -8.76
CA LEU A 86 5.41 17.11 -9.05
C LEU A 86 5.50 16.80 -10.55
N ARG A 87 4.35 16.68 -11.23
CA ARG A 87 4.33 16.40 -12.67
C ARG A 87 4.95 17.53 -13.50
N ALA A 88 4.71 18.79 -13.14
CA ALA A 88 5.30 19.93 -13.84
C ALA A 88 6.83 19.98 -13.64
N ARG A 89 7.33 19.70 -12.43
CA ARG A 89 8.76 19.63 -12.14
C ARG A 89 9.45 18.52 -12.91
N LEU A 90 8.84 17.34 -13.00
CA LEU A 90 9.34 16.23 -13.81
C LEU A 90 9.29 16.54 -15.31
N THR A 91 8.23 17.18 -15.79
CA THR A 91 8.12 17.62 -17.20
C THR A 91 9.23 18.59 -17.58
N ALA A 92 9.53 19.57 -16.71
CA ALA A 92 10.64 20.50 -16.92
C ALA A 92 12.01 19.80 -16.88
N ARG A 93 12.16 18.74 -16.07
CA ARG A 93 13.40 17.96 -15.95
C ARG A 93 13.65 17.04 -17.15
N PHE A 94 12.59 16.57 -17.81
CA PHE A 94 12.62 15.63 -18.92
C PHE A 94 11.88 16.20 -20.15
N PRO A 95 12.40 17.28 -20.76
CA PRO A 95 11.73 17.94 -21.87
C PRO A 95 11.56 16.97 -23.05
N GLY A 96 10.35 16.94 -23.61
CA GLY A 96 9.99 16.08 -24.75
C GLY A 96 9.51 14.67 -24.37
N LEU A 97 9.69 14.24 -23.12
CA LEU A 97 9.16 12.95 -22.66
C LEU A 97 7.73 13.10 -22.08
N PRO A 98 6.80 12.17 -22.38
CA PRO A 98 5.51 12.13 -21.72
C PRO A 98 5.68 11.83 -20.22
N VAL A 99 5.04 12.63 -19.37
CA VAL A 99 5.00 12.42 -17.92
C VAL A 99 3.58 12.12 -17.46
N ARG A 100 3.35 10.91 -16.94
CA ARG A 100 2.06 10.46 -16.38
C ARG A 100 2.22 10.17 -14.90
N LEU A 101 1.27 10.64 -14.11
CA LEU A 101 1.30 10.55 -12.66
C LEU A 101 -0.07 10.14 -12.15
N HIS A 102 -0.10 9.16 -11.24
CA HIS A 102 -1.29 8.81 -10.49
C HIS A 102 -0.95 8.51 -9.03
N ASN A 103 -1.97 8.27 -8.22
CA ASN A 103 -1.82 7.79 -6.85
C ASN A 103 -1.03 6.47 -6.78
N ASP A 104 -0.17 6.32 -5.77
CA ASP A 104 0.65 5.13 -5.52
C ASP A 104 -0.16 3.83 -5.39
N ALA A 105 -1.25 3.84 -4.61
CA ALA A 105 -2.11 2.67 -4.46
C ALA A 105 -2.89 2.33 -5.74
N ALA A 106 -3.25 3.34 -6.54
CA ALA A 106 -3.81 3.14 -7.86
C ALA A 106 -2.79 2.54 -8.83
N CYS A 107 -1.54 3.01 -8.82
CA CYS A 107 -0.45 2.39 -9.58
C CYS A 107 -0.26 0.92 -9.16
N LEU A 108 -0.31 0.59 -7.87
CA LEU A 108 -0.24 -0.80 -7.44
C LEU A 108 -1.41 -1.64 -7.97
N ALA A 109 -2.64 -1.11 -7.94
CA ALA A 109 -3.80 -1.79 -8.53
C ALA A 109 -3.61 -2.03 -10.03
N VAL A 110 -3.13 -1.03 -10.76
CA VAL A 110 -2.79 -1.12 -12.18
C VAL A 110 -1.72 -2.18 -12.44
N ALA A 111 -0.68 -2.24 -11.61
CA ALA A 111 0.38 -3.23 -11.74
C ALA A 111 -0.16 -4.65 -11.61
N GLU A 112 -0.98 -4.89 -10.57
CA GLU A 112 -1.59 -6.20 -10.34
C GLU A 112 -2.56 -6.57 -11.46
N HIS A 113 -3.33 -5.62 -11.98
CA HIS A 113 -4.22 -5.86 -13.12
C HIS A 113 -3.45 -6.13 -14.42
N TRP A 114 -2.32 -5.46 -14.64
CA TRP A 114 -1.54 -5.59 -15.88
C TRP A 114 -0.63 -6.83 -15.90
N ARG A 115 0.09 -7.10 -14.81
CA ARG A 115 1.15 -8.12 -14.72
C ARG A 115 1.10 -9.00 -13.48
N GLY A 116 0.14 -8.79 -12.59
CA GLY A 116 0.04 -9.53 -11.32
C GLY A 116 -1.20 -10.40 -11.21
N ALA A 117 -1.71 -10.52 -9.99
CA ALA A 117 -2.82 -11.43 -9.65
C ALA A 117 -4.17 -11.03 -10.28
N GLY A 118 -4.26 -9.81 -10.82
CA GLY A 118 -5.46 -9.24 -11.40
C GLY A 118 -5.66 -9.43 -12.90
N GLN A 119 -4.71 -10.07 -13.59
CA GLN A 119 -4.75 -10.24 -15.03
C GLN A 119 -6.06 -10.90 -15.51
N GLY A 120 -6.71 -10.24 -16.46
CA GLY A 120 -7.95 -10.72 -17.09
C GLY A 120 -9.24 -10.40 -16.34
N SER A 121 -9.17 -9.83 -15.12
CA SER A 121 -10.36 -9.36 -14.42
C SER A 121 -10.98 -8.14 -15.13
N GLN A 122 -12.30 -7.96 -15.02
CA GLN A 122 -12.99 -6.79 -15.58
C GLN A 122 -13.29 -5.76 -14.50
N ALA A 123 -13.69 -6.22 -13.32
CA ALA A 123 -13.93 -5.38 -12.15
C ALA A 123 -13.02 -5.81 -10.99
N MET A 124 -12.09 -4.95 -10.60
CA MET A 124 -11.10 -5.26 -9.57
C MET A 124 -10.85 -4.07 -8.64
N LEU A 125 -10.70 -4.36 -7.34
CA LEU A 125 -10.15 -3.42 -6.37
C LEU A 125 -8.74 -3.87 -5.96
N GLY A 126 -7.72 -3.11 -6.34
CA GLY A 126 -6.39 -3.26 -5.76
C GLY A 126 -6.30 -2.51 -4.45
N MET A 127 -5.83 -3.15 -3.37
CA MET A 127 -5.68 -2.55 -2.04
C MET A 127 -4.23 -2.65 -1.57
N VAL A 128 -3.77 -1.63 -0.85
CA VAL A 128 -2.47 -1.64 -0.15
C VAL A 128 -2.73 -1.44 1.33
N VAL A 129 -2.26 -2.37 2.16
CA VAL A 129 -2.39 -2.30 3.61
C VAL A 129 -0.98 -2.29 4.24
N SER A 130 -0.54 -1.10 4.64
CA SER A 130 0.82 -0.84 5.12
C SER A 130 0.79 0.28 6.18
N THR A 131 1.63 1.32 6.07
CA THR A 131 1.57 2.51 6.92
C THR A 131 0.20 3.20 6.88
N GLY A 132 -0.47 3.15 5.73
CA GLY A 132 -1.87 3.55 5.53
C GLY A 132 -2.66 2.46 4.82
N VAL A 133 -3.89 2.79 4.43
CA VAL A 133 -4.74 1.93 3.61
C VAL A 133 -5.12 2.66 2.32
N GLY A 134 -4.61 2.20 1.19
CA GLY A 134 -4.88 2.78 -0.12
C GLY A 134 -5.57 1.79 -1.05
N GLY A 135 -6.09 2.29 -2.17
CA GLY A 135 -6.56 1.41 -3.24
C GLY A 135 -6.67 2.07 -4.60
N GLY A 136 -6.94 1.25 -5.60
CA GLY A 136 -7.24 1.63 -6.98
C GLY A 136 -8.35 0.74 -7.53
N LEU A 137 -9.28 1.36 -8.25
CA LEU A 137 -10.45 0.69 -8.80
C LEU A 137 -10.28 0.49 -10.30
N ILE A 138 -10.42 -0.74 -10.77
CA ILE A 138 -10.50 -1.11 -12.17
C ILE A 138 -11.95 -1.51 -12.45
N LEU A 139 -12.58 -0.92 -13.46
CA LEU A 139 -13.89 -1.32 -13.99
C LEU A 139 -13.82 -1.39 -15.52
N ASP A 140 -14.50 -2.36 -16.10
CA ASP A 140 -14.45 -2.66 -17.54
C ASP A 140 -13.00 -2.79 -18.07
N GLY A 141 -12.11 -3.33 -17.24
CA GLY A 141 -10.68 -3.49 -17.54
C GLY A 141 -9.87 -2.18 -17.57
N ARG A 142 -10.44 -1.07 -17.07
CA ARG A 142 -9.83 0.27 -17.10
C ARG A 142 -9.71 0.88 -15.71
N LEU A 143 -8.66 1.68 -15.49
CA LEU A 143 -8.52 2.44 -14.26
C LEU A 143 -9.65 3.46 -14.14
N VAL A 144 -10.31 3.48 -12.98
CA VAL A 144 -11.30 4.48 -12.64
C VAL A 144 -10.61 5.59 -11.87
N ASP A 145 -10.38 6.73 -12.53
CA ASP A 145 -9.81 7.92 -11.90
C ASP A 145 -10.85 8.63 -11.00
N GLY A 146 -12.13 8.54 -11.37
CA GLY A 146 -13.20 9.38 -10.81
C GLY A 146 -13.12 10.84 -11.29
N ARG A 147 -14.11 11.65 -10.93
CA ARG A 147 -14.23 13.03 -11.45
C ARG A 147 -13.02 13.94 -11.17
N THR A 148 -12.29 13.68 -10.09
CA THR A 148 -11.14 14.50 -9.66
C THR A 148 -9.83 13.70 -9.57
N GLY A 149 -9.78 12.47 -10.09
CA GLY A 149 -8.60 11.60 -9.97
C GLY A 149 -8.38 10.98 -8.59
N ASN A 150 -9.43 10.90 -7.76
CA ASN A 150 -9.35 10.43 -6.38
C ASN A 150 -10.24 9.21 -6.08
N ALA A 151 -10.81 8.55 -7.10
CA ALA A 151 -11.53 7.29 -6.88
C ALA A 151 -10.60 6.19 -6.33
N GLY A 152 -11.16 5.22 -5.61
CA GLY A 152 -10.39 4.09 -5.05
C GLY A 152 -9.77 4.32 -3.66
N HIS A 153 -9.98 5.48 -3.02
CA HIS A 153 -9.53 5.77 -1.64
C HIS A 153 -10.29 4.96 -0.56
N ILE A 154 -10.19 3.62 -0.62
CA ILE A 154 -10.90 2.68 0.24
C ILE A 154 -10.53 2.84 1.72
N GLY A 155 -9.33 3.32 2.04
CA GLY A 155 -8.91 3.55 3.43
C GLY A 155 -9.75 4.56 4.20
N HIS A 156 -10.49 5.42 3.50
CA HIS A 156 -11.32 6.45 4.13
C HIS A 156 -12.81 6.10 4.21
N VAL A 157 -13.23 4.92 3.74
CA VAL A 157 -14.60 4.44 4.00
C VAL A 157 -14.79 4.19 5.49
N VAL A 158 -16.00 4.49 5.99
CA VAL A 158 -16.31 4.36 7.41
C VAL A 158 -16.66 2.90 7.71
N VAL A 159 -15.89 2.29 8.62
CA VAL A 159 -16.12 0.93 9.13
C VAL A 159 -16.49 0.91 10.62
N GLU A 160 -16.22 2.01 11.35
CA GLU A 160 -16.59 2.19 12.76
C GLU A 160 -17.32 3.54 12.96
N PRO A 161 -18.60 3.67 12.56
CA PRO A 161 -19.31 4.96 12.54
C PRO A 161 -19.58 5.57 13.92
N GLU A 162 -19.82 4.75 14.94
CA GLU A 162 -20.24 5.23 16.27
C GLU A 162 -19.06 5.46 17.23
N ARG A 163 -18.03 4.62 17.17
CA ARG A 163 -16.92 4.57 18.14
C ARG A 163 -15.54 4.53 17.49
N GLY A 164 -15.45 5.00 16.25
CA GLY A 164 -14.19 5.02 15.50
C GLY A 164 -13.23 6.10 15.97
N SER A 165 -11.93 5.87 15.75
CA SER A 165 -10.89 6.87 15.97
C SER A 165 -10.94 8.00 14.93
N ARG A 166 -10.46 9.19 15.31
CA ARG A 166 -10.23 10.29 14.36
C ARG A 166 -9.19 9.89 13.31
N CYS A 167 -9.48 10.20 12.05
CA CYS A 167 -8.57 9.96 10.93
C CYS A 167 -7.80 11.23 10.57
N GLY A 168 -6.60 11.08 10.01
CA GLY A 168 -5.79 12.18 9.50
C GLY A 168 -6.48 12.95 8.35
N CYS A 169 -7.47 12.35 7.68
CA CYS A 169 -8.28 13.04 6.67
C CYS A 169 -9.30 14.03 7.27
N GLY A 170 -9.48 14.06 8.59
CA GLY A 170 -10.50 14.86 9.30
C GLY A 170 -11.79 14.12 9.62
N GLY A 171 -12.01 12.93 9.04
CA GLY A 171 -13.14 12.05 9.34
C GLY A 171 -12.98 11.23 10.63
N THR A 172 -13.93 10.34 10.89
CA THR A 172 -13.94 9.42 12.05
C THR A 172 -14.33 8.02 11.60
N GLY A 173 -13.66 7.00 12.15
CA GLY A 173 -14.01 5.59 11.88
C GLY A 173 -13.61 5.07 10.50
N CYS A 174 -12.68 5.74 9.83
CA CYS A 174 -12.12 5.28 8.55
C CYS A 174 -11.43 3.92 8.69
N LEU A 175 -11.50 3.09 7.65
CA LEU A 175 -10.80 1.80 7.58
C LEU A 175 -9.31 1.90 7.94
N GLU A 176 -8.63 2.97 7.52
CA GLU A 176 -7.23 3.21 7.82
C GLU A 176 -6.94 3.30 9.33
N THR A 177 -7.87 3.85 10.12
CA THR A 177 -7.71 3.95 11.59
C THR A 177 -7.92 2.61 12.30
N VAL A 178 -8.27 1.56 11.55
CA VAL A 178 -8.51 0.21 12.04
C VAL A 178 -7.48 -0.78 11.51
N ALA A 179 -7.18 -0.70 10.22
CA ALA A 179 -6.47 -1.72 9.47
C ALA A 179 -5.05 -1.32 9.02
N SER A 180 -4.61 -0.07 9.24
CA SER A 180 -3.21 0.31 8.96
C SER A 180 -2.25 -0.23 10.03
N GLY A 181 -1.00 -0.47 9.64
CA GLY A 181 0.02 -0.97 10.55
C GLY A 181 0.17 -0.16 11.84
N PRO A 182 0.30 1.18 11.78
CA PRO A 182 0.35 2.03 12.97
C PRO A 182 -0.91 1.90 13.84
N ALA A 183 -2.10 1.83 13.22
CA ALA A 183 -3.35 1.70 13.95
C ALA A 183 -3.48 0.35 14.68
N LEU A 184 -3.10 -0.75 14.04
CA LEU A 184 -3.08 -2.08 14.67
C LEU A 184 -2.13 -2.10 15.87
N VAL A 185 -0.91 -1.59 15.69
CA VAL A 185 0.10 -1.57 16.75
C VAL A 185 -0.37 -0.72 17.93
N ALA A 186 -0.88 0.49 17.67
CA ALA A 186 -1.39 1.37 18.71
C ALA A 186 -2.55 0.71 19.47
N TRP A 187 -3.48 0.06 18.75
CA TRP A 187 -4.57 -0.67 19.37
C TRP A 187 -4.06 -1.83 20.23
N ALA A 188 -3.14 -2.64 19.73
CA ALA A 188 -2.60 -3.79 20.46
C ALA A 188 -1.88 -3.37 21.74
N LEU A 189 -1.02 -2.35 21.67
CA LEU A 189 -0.32 -1.80 22.84
C LEU A 189 -1.30 -1.28 23.90
N ALA A 190 -2.34 -0.55 23.48
CA ALA A 190 -3.39 -0.06 24.38
C ALA A 190 -4.20 -1.20 25.04
N HIS A 191 -4.17 -2.41 24.48
CA HIS A 191 -4.84 -3.60 25.01
C HIS A 191 -3.86 -4.60 25.65
N GLY A 192 -2.67 -4.14 26.03
CA GLY A 192 -1.72 -4.91 26.83
C GLY A 192 -0.83 -5.86 26.03
N TRP A 193 -0.73 -5.70 24.72
CA TRP A 193 0.25 -6.45 23.93
C TRP A 193 1.67 -6.03 24.32
N THR A 194 2.52 -7.01 24.63
CA THR A 194 3.95 -6.83 24.83
C THR A 194 4.69 -7.57 23.71
N PRO A 195 5.46 -6.87 22.84
CA PRO A 195 6.14 -7.51 21.72
C PRO A 195 7.11 -8.60 22.17
N HIS A 196 6.94 -9.83 21.69
CA HIS A 196 7.79 -10.96 22.08
C HIS A 196 9.18 -10.92 21.42
N ARG A 197 9.31 -10.24 20.28
CA ARG A 197 10.55 -10.11 19.51
C ARG A 197 10.86 -8.64 19.21
N ALA A 198 12.06 -8.16 19.55
CA ALA A 198 12.62 -6.95 18.95
C ALA A 198 13.01 -7.26 17.49
N SER A 199 12.71 -6.36 16.54
CA SER A 199 12.96 -6.57 15.10
C SER A 199 14.40 -7.05 14.81
N ILE A 200 14.55 -8.18 14.10
CA ILE A 200 15.78 -8.52 13.38
C ILE A 200 15.79 -7.69 12.08
N GLY A 201 16.91 -7.04 11.78
CA GLY A 201 17.07 -6.15 10.62
C GLY A 201 16.79 -6.82 9.26
N ASP A 202 16.71 -5.98 8.23
CA ASP A 202 16.19 -6.22 6.86
C ASP A 202 16.98 -7.25 5.99
N HIS A 203 17.65 -8.24 6.59
CA HIS A 203 18.47 -9.21 5.88
C HIS A 203 17.90 -10.63 6.02
N GLY A 204 17.27 -11.13 4.94
CA GLY A 204 17.11 -12.57 4.71
C GLY A 204 15.70 -13.16 4.73
N TRP A 205 14.64 -12.39 4.41
CA TRP A 205 13.31 -12.98 4.22
C TRP A 205 13.02 -13.21 2.73
N THR A 206 12.94 -14.48 2.32
CA THR A 206 12.48 -14.89 0.99
C THR A 206 10.95 -14.90 0.94
N PRO A 207 10.32 -14.25 -0.06
CA PRO A 207 8.87 -14.26 -0.18
C PRO A 207 8.37 -15.69 -0.46
N HIS A 208 7.28 -16.08 0.21
CA HIS A 208 6.54 -17.28 -0.18
C HIS A 208 5.88 -17.02 -1.54
N ARG A 209 6.33 -17.69 -2.60
CA ARG A 209 5.52 -17.83 -3.82
C ARG A 209 4.25 -18.58 -3.43
N ALA A 210 3.11 -17.89 -3.44
CA ALA A 210 1.83 -18.56 -3.38
C ALA A 210 1.66 -19.36 -4.68
N SER A 211 1.70 -20.70 -4.61
CA SER A 211 1.15 -21.51 -5.69
C SER A 211 -0.36 -21.53 -5.54
N ILE A 212 -1.07 -21.02 -6.54
CA ILE A 212 -2.52 -21.12 -6.63
C ILE A 212 -2.85 -22.56 -6.99
N GLY A 213 -3.30 -23.34 -6.02
CA GLY A 213 -4.01 -24.60 -6.24
C GLY A 213 -5.50 -24.39 -6.01
N ASP A 214 -6.34 -25.18 -6.67
CA ASP A 214 -7.82 -25.14 -6.57
C ASP A 214 -8.37 -25.43 -5.16
N HIS A 215 -7.50 -25.75 -4.20
CA HIS A 215 -7.84 -25.96 -2.80
C HIS A 215 -6.91 -25.15 -1.91
N GLY A 216 -7.47 -24.60 -0.83
CA GLY A 216 -6.89 -23.60 0.06
C GLY A 216 -5.41 -23.75 0.46
N TRP A 217 -4.89 -22.63 0.96
CA TRP A 217 -3.54 -22.44 1.48
C TRP A 217 -2.98 -23.61 2.32
N THR A 218 -1.81 -24.15 1.95
CA THR A 218 -1.06 -25.15 2.73
C THR A 218 0.39 -24.69 2.99
N PRO A 219 0.85 -24.54 4.25
CA PRO A 219 2.23 -24.16 4.55
C PRO A 219 3.16 -25.37 4.75
N HIS A 220 4.37 -25.31 4.19
CA HIS A 220 5.49 -26.19 4.60
C HIS A 220 6.27 -25.56 5.76
N ARG A 221 6.55 -26.35 6.81
CA ARG A 221 7.37 -25.96 7.97
C ARG A 221 8.86 -25.91 7.62
N ALA A 222 9.56 -24.86 8.06
CA ALA A 222 11.02 -24.85 8.18
C ALA A 222 11.40 -24.66 9.66
N SER A 223 12.37 -25.44 10.14
CA SER A 223 12.92 -25.43 11.50
C SER A 223 13.97 -24.32 11.68
N ILE A 224 14.01 -23.66 12.85
CA ILE A 224 15.03 -22.69 13.24
C ILE A 224 15.69 -23.18 14.54
N GLY A 225 17.02 -23.16 14.58
CA GLY A 225 17.85 -23.51 15.74
C GLY A 225 18.14 -22.33 16.68
N ASP A 226 18.40 -22.65 17.94
CA ASP A 226 18.57 -21.74 19.08
C ASP A 226 19.89 -20.97 19.08
N HIS A 227 19.85 -19.68 19.46
CA HIS A 227 20.96 -19.01 20.14
C HIS A 227 20.47 -17.90 21.09
N ALA A 228 21.01 -17.92 22.32
CA ALA A 228 20.71 -17.04 23.44
C ALA A 228 21.70 -15.88 23.56
N GLY A 229 21.27 -14.73 24.12
CA GLY A 229 22.19 -13.67 24.56
C GLY A 229 21.55 -12.39 25.11
N GLY A 230 21.65 -12.20 26.45
CA GLY A 230 22.01 -10.93 27.11
C GLY A 230 21.01 -9.76 27.19
N LEU A 231 20.38 -9.58 28.37
CA LEU A 231 19.58 -8.41 28.75
C LEU A 231 20.44 -7.25 29.31
N GLY A 232 20.14 -6.01 28.92
CA GLY A 232 20.69 -4.76 29.49
C GLY A 232 19.58 -3.76 29.82
N ARG A 233 19.70 -3.10 30.98
CA ARG A 233 18.64 -2.41 31.76
C ARG A 233 18.11 -1.08 31.18
N ALA A 234 16.87 -0.78 31.59
CA ALA A 234 16.08 0.41 31.30
C ALA A 234 16.50 1.66 32.11
N GLY A 235 16.21 2.84 31.55
CA GLY A 235 16.16 4.13 32.23
C GLY A 235 14.82 4.82 31.93
N GLU A 236 14.18 5.32 32.97
CA GLU A 236 12.83 5.91 33.02
C GLU A 236 12.79 7.34 32.44
N HIS A 237 11.68 7.72 31.78
CA HIS A 237 11.09 9.07 31.87
C HIS A 237 9.62 9.09 31.41
N ALA A 238 8.83 9.92 32.10
CA ALA A 238 7.37 10.09 32.04
C ALA A 238 6.92 11.11 30.95
N PRO A 239 5.62 11.24 30.63
CA PRO A 239 5.15 11.57 29.28
C PRO A 239 4.82 13.06 29.06
N GLU A 240 5.05 13.53 27.84
CA GLU A 240 4.49 14.79 27.32
C GLU A 240 3.41 14.50 26.26
N THR A 241 2.24 15.11 26.49
CA THR A 241 1.06 15.06 25.63
C THR A 241 1.23 15.96 24.41
N GLY A 242 1.23 15.38 23.22
CA GLY A 242 1.16 16.11 21.95
C GLY A 242 0.77 15.16 20.81
N ALA A 243 -0.22 15.56 20.02
CA ALA A 243 -0.61 14.87 18.79
C ALA A 243 0.54 14.96 17.76
N GLY A 244 1.54 14.09 17.90
CA GLY A 244 2.71 14.01 17.05
C GLY A 244 2.52 12.98 15.95
N ALA A 245 2.95 13.33 14.73
CA ALA A 245 3.11 12.41 13.61
C ALA A 245 3.78 11.12 14.10
N TYR A 246 3.11 9.98 13.91
CA TYR A 246 3.61 8.67 14.29
C TYR A 246 5.02 8.46 13.74
N ARG A 247 6.00 8.33 14.64
CA ARG A 247 7.31 7.79 14.32
C ARG A 247 7.18 6.28 14.46
N GLU A 248 7.40 5.54 13.38
CA GLU A 248 7.54 4.09 13.47
C GLU A 248 8.75 3.80 14.37
N ASP A 249 8.49 3.48 15.64
CA ASP A 249 9.50 2.86 16.47
C ASP A 249 9.85 1.54 15.77
N ARG A 250 11.05 1.50 15.19
CA ARG A 250 11.54 0.39 14.38
C ARG A 250 11.50 -0.94 15.12
N ARG A 251 11.37 -0.93 16.46
CA ARG A 251 11.26 -2.14 17.29
C ARG A 251 9.85 -2.67 17.44
N VAL A 252 8.80 -1.86 17.25
CA VAL A 252 7.39 -2.23 17.45
C VAL A 252 6.59 -1.92 16.19
N THR A 253 6.48 -2.91 15.31
CA THR A 253 5.84 -2.76 13.99
C THR A 253 4.69 -3.75 13.81
N ALA A 254 3.85 -3.49 12.82
CA ALA A 254 2.76 -4.41 12.45
C ALA A 254 3.28 -5.78 11.99
N ARG A 255 4.53 -5.84 11.51
CA ARG A 255 5.20 -7.11 11.17
C ARG A 255 5.51 -7.93 12.42
N VAL A 256 5.95 -7.29 13.50
CA VAL A 256 6.17 -7.96 14.79
C VAL A 256 4.84 -8.44 15.36
N LEU A 257 3.81 -7.58 15.33
CA LEU A 257 2.46 -7.94 15.74
C LEU A 257 1.91 -9.16 14.97
N ALA A 258 2.09 -9.18 13.65
CA ALA A 258 1.68 -10.31 12.81
C ALA A 258 2.49 -11.59 13.07
N ALA A 259 3.74 -11.47 13.52
CA ALA A 259 4.53 -12.63 13.96
C ALA A 259 4.01 -13.17 15.30
N ASP A 260 3.78 -12.30 16.27
CA ASP A 260 3.25 -12.66 17.59
C ASP A 260 1.85 -13.28 17.48
N ALA A 261 1.01 -12.78 16.56
CA ALA A 261 -0.29 -13.38 16.26
C ALA A 261 -0.17 -14.82 15.73
N ARG A 262 0.82 -15.09 14.86
CA ARG A 262 1.11 -16.46 14.37
C ARG A 262 1.67 -17.36 15.47
N ASP A 263 2.41 -16.79 16.41
CA ASP A 263 2.92 -17.48 17.59
C ASP A 263 1.83 -17.66 18.68
N GLY A 264 0.60 -17.17 18.44
CA GLY A 264 -0.57 -17.40 19.30
C GLY A 264 -0.81 -16.34 20.37
N ASP A 265 -0.14 -15.18 20.31
CA ASP A 265 -0.39 -14.10 21.27
C ASP A 265 -1.85 -13.64 21.20
N PRO A 266 -2.59 -13.67 22.33
CA PRO A 266 -4.03 -13.43 22.31
C PRO A 266 -4.39 -11.97 22.02
N VAL A 267 -3.54 -11.00 22.33
CA VAL A 267 -3.81 -9.59 22.02
C VAL A 267 -3.52 -9.32 20.55
N ALA A 268 -2.41 -9.86 20.04
CA ALA A 268 -2.04 -9.77 18.65
C ALA A 268 -3.10 -10.39 17.73
N LEU A 269 -3.58 -11.61 18.06
CA LEU A 269 -4.68 -12.25 17.33
C LEU A 269 -5.94 -11.36 17.29
N ARG A 270 -6.37 -10.80 18.43
CA ARG A 270 -7.53 -9.89 18.46
C ARG A 270 -7.33 -8.64 17.61
N ALA A 271 -6.11 -8.09 17.57
CA ALA A 271 -5.78 -6.93 16.74
C ALA A 271 -5.91 -7.27 15.24
N MET A 272 -5.34 -8.42 14.83
CA MET A 272 -5.42 -8.91 13.45
C MET A 272 -6.85 -9.25 13.05
N GLU A 273 -7.62 -9.86 13.95
CA GLU A 273 -9.03 -10.14 13.73
C GLU A 273 -9.87 -8.88 13.56
N ARG A 274 -9.63 -7.85 14.38
CA ARG A 274 -10.31 -6.56 14.24
C ARG A 274 -10.02 -5.93 12.87
N ALA A 275 -8.75 -5.93 12.46
CA ALA A 275 -8.35 -5.41 11.16
C ALA A 275 -8.96 -6.21 9.99
N GLY A 276 -8.88 -7.54 10.06
CA GLY A 276 -9.45 -8.45 9.06
C GLY A 276 -10.95 -8.23 8.89
N ARG A 277 -11.71 -8.21 9.99
CA ARG A 277 -13.16 -7.94 9.95
C ARG A 277 -13.49 -6.60 9.29
N ALA A 278 -12.76 -5.55 9.65
CA ALA A 278 -12.96 -4.23 9.05
C ALA A 278 -12.66 -4.19 7.55
N LEU A 279 -11.59 -4.87 7.11
CA LEU A 279 -11.28 -5.04 5.69
C LEU A 279 -12.41 -5.79 4.97
N GLY A 280 -12.93 -6.88 5.54
CA GLY A 280 -14.03 -7.65 4.97
C GLY A 280 -15.32 -6.83 4.81
N VAL A 281 -15.67 -6.00 5.79
CA VAL A 281 -16.81 -5.06 5.71
C VAL A 281 -16.62 -4.03 4.59
N ALA A 282 -15.43 -3.44 4.49
CA ALA A 282 -15.12 -2.45 3.46
C ALA A 282 -15.16 -3.07 2.06
N ILE A 283 -14.56 -4.25 1.88
CA ILE A 283 -14.56 -4.99 0.61
C ILE A 283 -15.98 -5.39 0.23
N ALA A 284 -16.80 -5.86 1.18
CA ALA A 284 -18.20 -6.18 0.92
C ALA A 284 -18.96 -4.93 0.42
N SER A 285 -18.77 -3.78 1.07
CA SER A 285 -19.40 -2.52 0.65
C SER A 285 -18.97 -2.11 -0.75
N ALA A 286 -17.67 -2.15 -1.05
CA ALA A 286 -17.15 -1.84 -2.38
C ALA A 286 -17.66 -2.83 -3.44
N THR A 287 -17.76 -4.11 -3.11
CA THR A 287 -18.27 -5.15 -4.02
C THR A 287 -19.72 -4.89 -4.41
N HIS A 288 -20.58 -4.50 -3.47
CA HIS A 288 -21.97 -4.16 -3.82
C HIS A 288 -22.09 -2.90 -4.67
N LEU A 289 -21.19 -1.93 -4.46
CA LEU A 289 -21.21 -0.68 -5.21
C LEU A 289 -20.65 -0.83 -6.62
N CYS A 290 -19.63 -1.66 -6.79
CA CYS A 290 -18.82 -1.72 -8.00
C CYS A 290 -18.89 -3.06 -8.76
N ASP A 291 -19.66 -4.04 -8.26
CA ASP A 291 -19.75 -5.41 -8.82
C ASP A 291 -18.37 -6.04 -9.08
N LEU A 292 -17.56 -6.16 -8.02
CA LEU A 292 -16.18 -6.61 -8.13
C LEU A 292 -16.07 -8.13 -8.35
N ASP A 293 -15.20 -8.54 -9.28
CA ASP A 293 -14.79 -9.94 -9.47
C ASP A 293 -13.65 -10.32 -8.51
N LEU A 294 -12.74 -9.38 -8.27
CA LEU A 294 -11.49 -9.62 -7.59
C LEU A 294 -11.07 -8.45 -6.69
N VAL A 295 -10.50 -8.78 -5.53
CA VAL A 295 -9.72 -7.86 -4.70
C VAL A 295 -8.32 -8.42 -4.51
N THR A 296 -7.31 -7.63 -4.85
CA THR A 296 -5.91 -7.97 -4.52
C THR A 296 -5.46 -7.15 -3.33
N ILE A 297 -4.83 -7.78 -2.33
CA ILE A 297 -4.32 -7.08 -1.16
C ILE A 297 -2.80 -7.20 -1.10
N GLY A 298 -2.13 -6.06 -1.26
CA GLY A 298 -0.68 -5.90 -1.10
C GLY A 298 -0.31 -5.13 0.17
N GLY A 299 0.97 -4.77 0.27
CA GLY A 299 1.52 -4.06 1.43
C GLY A 299 2.05 -4.99 2.52
N GLY A 300 2.77 -4.40 3.49
CA GLY A 300 3.49 -5.17 4.51
C GLY A 300 2.56 -5.98 5.42
N LEU A 301 1.34 -5.50 5.69
CA LEU A 301 0.40 -6.21 6.56
C LEU A 301 -0.26 -7.41 5.87
N ALA A 302 -0.39 -7.39 4.54
CA ALA A 302 -0.90 -8.53 3.77
C ALA A 302 -0.03 -9.79 3.97
N GLN A 303 1.24 -9.64 4.37
CA GLN A 303 2.12 -10.77 4.65
C GLN A 303 1.80 -11.51 5.96
N ALA A 304 0.82 -11.03 6.74
CA ALA A 304 0.38 -11.69 7.95
C ALA A 304 -0.21 -13.09 7.72
N GLY A 305 -0.77 -13.33 6.52
CA GLY A 305 -1.41 -14.61 6.20
C GLY A 305 -2.72 -14.83 6.96
N GLU A 306 -2.93 -16.05 7.42
CA GLU A 306 -4.19 -16.51 8.01
C GLU A 306 -4.78 -15.60 9.10
N PRO A 307 -4.00 -15.07 10.07
CA PRO A 307 -4.52 -14.20 11.12
C PRO A 307 -5.25 -12.94 10.61
N LEU A 308 -4.93 -12.48 9.39
CA LEU A 308 -5.63 -11.37 8.74
C LEU A 308 -6.70 -11.87 7.76
N PHE A 309 -6.33 -12.83 6.90
CA PHE A 309 -7.18 -13.24 5.78
C PHE A 309 -8.39 -14.09 6.20
N ARG A 310 -8.28 -14.93 7.24
CA ARG A 310 -9.45 -15.67 7.76
C ARG A 310 -10.56 -14.74 8.26
N PRO A 311 -10.31 -13.83 9.23
CA PRO A 311 -11.36 -12.93 9.72
C PRO A 311 -11.87 -11.95 8.65
N LEU A 312 -11.03 -11.60 7.66
CA LEU A 312 -11.45 -10.85 6.48
C LEU A 312 -12.47 -11.64 5.66
N GLU A 313 -12.16 -12.87 5.30
CA GLU A 313 -13.03 -13.72 4.49
C GLU A 313 -14.35 -14.02 5.24
N GLU A 314 -14.29 -14.30 6.54
CA GLU A 314 -15.46 -14.49 7.40
C GLU A 314 -16.40 -13.27 7.36
N ALA A 315 -15.86 -12.07 7.58
CA ALA A 315 -16.64 -10.83 7.52
C ALA A 315 -17.17 -10.53 6.11
N LEU A 316 -16.34 -10.73 5.08
CA LEU A 316 -16.77 -10.57 3.69
C LEU A 316 -17.97 -11.48 3.38
N ARG A 317 -17.92 -12.77 3.74
CA ARG A 317 -19.02 -13.71 3.50
C ARG A 317 -20.25 -13.47 4.37
N GLN A 318 -20.08 -12.80 5.50
CA GLN A 318 -21.18 -12.32 6.32
C GLN A 318 -21.93 -11.15 5.65
N HIS A 319 -21.21 -10.22 5.02
CA HIS A 319 -21.79 -8.98 4.49
C HIS A 319 -22.12 -9.04 2.98
N ALA A 320 -21.33 -9.72 2.15
CA ALA A 320 -21.56 -9.93 0.72
C ALA A 320 -22.56 -11.05 0.45
N ARG A 321 -23.85 -10.80 0.72
CA ARG A 321 -24.89 -11.84 0.66
C ARG A 321 -25.61 -11.94 -0.67
N MET A 322 -25.56 -10.91 -1.53
CA MET A 322 -26.18 -10.93 -2.85
C MET A 322 -25.44 -11.91 -3.78
N GLY A 323 -26.17 -12.54 -4.71
CA GLY A 323 -25.62 -13.60 -5.57
C GLY A 323 -24.40 -13.15 -6.38
N PHE A 324 -24.41 -11.91 -6.89
CA PHE A 324 -23.27 -11.35 -7.62
C PHE A 324 -22.07 -11.09 -6.69
N ALA A 325 -22.32 -10.46 -5.54
CA ALA A 325 -21.28 -10.08 -4.59
C ALA A 325 -20.60 -11.29 -3.93
N ARG A 326 -21.29 -12.43 -3.79
CA ARG A 326 -20.69 -13.67 -3.26
C ARG A 326 -19.56 -14.21 -4.11
N ARG A 327 -19.46 -13.83 -5.39
CA ARG A 327 -18.46 -14.34 -6.33
C ARG A 327 -17.10 -13.68 -6.17
N VAL A 328 -17.03 -12.51 -5.53
CA VAL A 328 -15.77 -11.78 -5.37
C VAL A 328 -14.74 -12.64 -4.65
N LYS A 329 -13.54 -12.70 -5.22
CA LYS A 329 -12.38 -13.38 -4.63
C LYS A 329 -11.43 -12.36 -4.02
N VAL A 330 -10.83 -12.70 -2.89
CA VAL A 330 -9.77 -11.90 -2.29
C VAL A 330 -8.47 -12.69 -2.35
N VAL A 331 -7.42 -12.11 -2.93
CA VAL A 331 -6.13 -12.77 -3.11
C VAL A 331 -4.98 -11.84 -2.69
N PRO A 332 -3.82 -12.38 -2.27
CA PRO A 332 -2.62 -11.58 -2.10
C PRO A 332 -2.15 -10.98 -3.43
N ALA A 333 -1.60 -9.78 -3.39
CA ALA A 333 -0.89 -9.17 -4.52
C ALA A 333 0.35 -9.98 -4.91
N ALA A 334 0.63 -10.13 -6.20
CA ALA A 334 1.69 -10.99 -6.73
C ALA A 334 3.03 -10.27 -6.95
N LEU A 335 3.03 -8.97 -7.24
CA LEU A 335 4.23 -8.21 -7.65
C LEU A 335 5.04 -7.64 -6.47
N GLY A 336 4.49 -7.67 -5.26
CA GLY A 336 5.20 -7.28 -4.05
C GLY A 336 5.73 -5.84 -4.11
N GLN A 337 7.03 -5.65 -3.84
CA GLN A 337 7.66 -4.33 -3.70
C GLN A 337 7.90 -3.61 -5.04
N GLU A 338 7.76 -4.31 -6.18
CA GLU A 338 7.97 -3.72 -7.50
C GLU A 338 6.68 -3.16 -8.11
N ALA A 339 5.52 -3.49 -7.51
CA ALA A 339 4.22 -3.12 -8.04
C ALA A 339 4.06 -1.60 -8.27
N GLY A 340 4.60 -0.76 -7.37
CA GLY A 340 4.56 0.70 -7.54
C GLY A 340 5.24 1.16 -8.83
N LEU A 341 6.44 0.62 -9.12
CA LEU A 341 7.20 0.96 -10.33
C LEU A 341 6.54 0.38 -11.60
N VAL A 342 6.14 -0.89 -11.56
CA VAL A 342 5.47 -1.56 -12.69
C VAL A 342 4.17 -0.83 -13.06
N GLY A 343 3.38 -0.44 -12.05
CA GLY A 343 2.15 0.30 -12.21
C GLY A 343 2.36 1.70 -12.78
N ALA A 344 3.36 2.42 -12.26
CA ALA A 344 3.74 3.73 -12.77
C ALA A 344 4.15 3.66 -14.25
N ALA A 345 4.91 2.64 -14.66
CA ALA A 345 5.25 2.41 -16.06
C ALA A 345 4.04 2.02 -16.93
N ALA A 346 3.13 1.22 -16.39
CA ALA A 346 1.91 0.79 -17.08
C ALA A 346 1.01 1.96 -17.48
N LEU A 347 1.04 3.07 -16.74
CA LEU A 347 0.35 4.30 -17.12
C LEU A 347 0.78 4.75 -18.53
N LEU A 348 2.00 4.47 -18.97
CA LEU A 348 2.50 4.76 -20.32
C LEU A 348 2.36 3.54 -21.25
N LEU A 349 2.87 2.38 -20.83
CA LEU A 349 2.97 1.17 -21.66
C LEU A 349 1.61 0.55 -22.01
N ALA A 350 0.60 0.78 -21.18
CA ALA A 350 -0.77 0.31 -21.36
C ALA A 350 -1.77 1.48 -21.19
N GLY A 351 -1.41 2.64 -21.74
CA GLY A 351 -2.13 3.89 -21.58
C GLY A 351 -3.62 3.86 -21.94
N ASP A 352 -4.04 3.05 -22.92
CA ASP A 352 -5.46 2.96 -23.30
C ASP A 352 -6.38 2.48 -22.16
N ALA A 353 -5.83 1.64 -21.27
CA ALA A 353 -6.54 1.09 -20.12
C ALA A 353 -6.35 1.92 -18.85
N TYR A 354 -5.18 2.52 -18.65
CA TYR A 354 -4.80 3.11 -17.34
C TYR A 354 -4.48 4.59 -17.36
N TRP A 355 -4.64 5.24 -18.50
CA TRP A 355 -4.57 6.68 -18.62
C TRP A 355 -5.81 7.17 -19.37
N PRO A 356 -6.37 8.34 -19.03
CA PRO A 356 -7.46 8.88 -19.79
C PRO A 356 -7.03 9.05 -21.24
N ARG A 357 -7.93 8.68 -22.13
CA ARG A 357 -7.89 9.24 -23.47
C ARG A 357 -8.19 10.71 -23.28
N THR A 358 -7.17 11.57 -23.42
CA THR A 358 -7.46 12.97 -23.73
C THR A 358 -8.21 12.92 -25.05
N ASP A 359 -9.51 13.20 -25.01
CA ASP A 359 -10.27 13.43 -26.24
C ASP A 359 -9.49 14.50 -27.03
N ALA A 360 -9.12 14.11 -28.26
CA ALA A 360 -8.35 14.93 -29.19
C ALA A 360 -9.13 16.17 -29.62
#